data_AF-A0A7C6Z3E0-F1
#
_entry.id   AF-A0A7C6Z3E0-F1
#
_cell.length_a   1.000
_cell.length_b   1.000
_cell.length_c   1.000
_cell.angle_alpha   90.00
_cell.angle_beta   90.00
_cell.angle_gamma   90.00
#
_symmetry.space_group_name_H-M   'P 1'
#
loop_
_entity.id
_entity.type
_entity.pdbx_description
1 polymer ?
#
loop_
_entity_poly.entity_id
_entity_poly.type
_entity_poly.pdbx_seq_one_letter_code
_entity_poly.pdbx_strand_id
1 'polypeptide(L)' 'MIIGEYLGIDWSHSPFDVGQFRIGLGVELEHGRRDATTNVTDDDPITTGKIALAHLNEFPDYYKRLAKLEREAKAFWQK' A
#
# COMPACT_ATOMS: atom_id res chain seq x y z
N MET A 1 3.37 1.50 18.81
CA MET A 1 4.52 1.36 17.88
C MET A 1 4.04 1.63 16.47
N ILE A 2 4.79 2.39 15.69
CA ILE A 2 4.42 2.76 14.32
C ILE A 2 4.93 1.65 13.39
N ILE A 3 4.08 1.09 12.52
CA ILE A 3 4.39 -0.07 11.66
C ILE A 3 5.71 0.14 10.87
N GLY A 4 5.93 1.31 10.31
CA GLY A 4 7.16 1.60 9.55
C GLY A 4 8.44 1.59 10.40
N GLU A 5 8.36 1.95 11.68
CA GLU A 5 9.50 1.80 12.61
C GLU A 5 9.80 0.33 12.88
N TYR A 6 8.75 -0.49 13.05
CA TYR A 6 8.90 -1.94 13.22
C TYR A 6 9.53 -2.61 11.99
N LEU A 7 9.22 -2.10 10.80
CA LEU A 7 9.80 -2.55 9.54
C LEU A 7 11.18 -1.97 9.25
N GLY A 8 11.71 -1.10 10.11
CA GLY A 8 13.05 -0.52 9.96
C GLY A 8 13.16 0.51 8.83
N ILE A 9 12.07 1.19 8.47
CA ILE A 9 12.11 2.22 7.43
C ILE A 9 12.90 3.42 7.94
N ASP A 10 14.01 3.72 7.27
CA ASP A 10 14.74 4.97 7.48
C ASP A 10 14.09 6.10 6.70
N TRP A 11 13.20 6.84 7.36
CA TRP A 11 12.47 7.96 6.76
C TRP A 11 13.38 9.11 6.27
N SER A 12 14.61 9.20 6.75
CA SER A 12 15.54 10.25 6.35
C SER A 12 16.26 9.96 5.02
N HIS A 13 16.38 8.68 4.67
CA HIS A 13 17.05 8.23 3.44
C HIS A 13 16.11 7.52 2.45
N SER A 14 14.84 7.31 2.82
CA SER A 14 13.85 6.70 1.93
C SER A 14 13.48 7.64 0.77
N PRO A 15 13.37 7.13 -0.47
CA PRO A 15 12.96 7.93 -1.62
C PRO A 15 11.45 8.25 -1.65
N PHE A 16 10.70 7.73 -0.69
CA PHE A 16 9.27 7.96 -0.48
C PHE A 16 9.01 8.52 0.93
N ASP A 17 7.88 9.20 1.09
CA ASP A 17 7.47 9.77 2.38
C ASP A 17 6.51 8.87 3.17
N VAL A 18 6.28 9.22 4.43
CA VAL A 18 5.30 8.55 5.31
C VAL A 18 3.90 8.54 4.71
N GLY A 19 3.55 9.53 3.88
CA GLY A 19 2.27 9.62 3.20
C GLY A 19 2.07 8.49 2.20
N GLN A 20 3.06 8.21 1.35
CA GLN A 20 3.03 7.08 0.41
C GLN A 20 2.89 5.75 1.15
N PHE A 21 3.65 5.54 2.22
CA PHE A 21 3.55 4.31 3.02
C PHE A 21 2.17 4.15 3.68
N ARG A 22 1.59 5.23 4.22
CA ARG A 22 0.25 5.23 4.80
C ARG A 22 -0.84 4.94 3.78
N ILE A 23 -0.74 5.53 2.59
CA ILE A 23 -1.67 5.23 1.49
C ILE A 23 -1.58 3.75 1.14
N GLY A 24 -0.37 3.22 1.01
CA GLY A 24 -0.17 1.81 0.71
C GLY A 24 -0.78 0.86 1.73
N LEU A 25 -0.49 1.09 3.00
CA LEU A 25 -1.14 0.37 4.11
C LEU A 25 -2.66 0.36 4.00
N GLY A 26 -3.26 1.51 3.67
CA GLY A 26 -4.72 1.63 3.50
C GLY A 26 -5.26 0.79 2.34
N VAL A 27 -4.59 0.83 1.19
CA VAL A 27 -4.96 0.06 0.00
C VAL A 27 -4.90 -1.44 0.26
N GLU A 28 -3.76 -1.93 0.79
CA GLU A 28 -3.59 -3.36 1.04
C GLU A 28 -4.56 -3.89 2.11
N LEU A 29 -4.83 -3.10 3.16
CA LEU A 29 -5.83 -3.45 4.18
C LEU A 29 -7.26 -3.46 3.63
N GLU A 30 -7.61 -2.55 2.71
CA GLU A 30 -8.93 -2.54 2.08
C GLU A 30 -9.18 -3.85 1.32
N HIS A 31 -8.19 -4.34 0.58
CA HIS A 31 -8.30 -5.60 -0.16
C HIS A 31 -8.56 -6.79 0.77
N GLY A 32 -7.82 -6.90 1.87
CA GLY A 32 -8.03 -7.98 2.86
C GLY A 32 -9.42 -7.96 3.50
N ARG A 33 -9.90 -6.77 3.88
CA ARG A 33 -11.20 -6.59 4.53
C ARG A 33 -12.40 -6.78 3.62
N ARG A 34 -12.22 -6.50 2.33
CA ARG A 34 -13.32 -6.49 1.37
C ARG A 34 -13.71 -7.89 0.93
N ASP A 35 -12.75 -8.79 0.81
CA ASP A 35 -12.98 -10.15 0.33
C ASP A 35 -12.03 -11.13 1.01
N ALA A 36 -12.59 -11.96 1.90
CA ALA A 36 -11.85 -12.99 2.63
C ALA A 36 -11.18 -14.03 1.72
N THR A 37 -11.68 -14.23 0.49
CA THR A 37 -11.06 -15.17 -0.47
C THR A 37 -9.76 -14.63 -1.05
N THR A 38 -9.57 -13.32 -1.04
CA THR A 38 -8.35 -12.63 -1.50
C THR A 38 -7.59 -11.96 -0.36
N ASN A 39 -7.94 -12.23 0.90
CA ASN A 39 -7.21 -11.71 2.05
C ASN A 39 -5.89 -12.48 2.25
N VAL A 40 -4.81 -11.93 1.71
CA VAL A 40 -3.48 -12.54 1.77
C VAL A 40 -2.80 -12.32 3.11
N THR A 41 -3.15 -11.24 3.83
CA THR A 41 -2.44 -10.81 5.05
C THR A 41 -3.17 -11.17 6.33
N ASP A 42 -4.41 -11.66 6.24
CA ASP A 42 -5.33 -11.83 7.37
C ASP A 42 -5.44 -10.55 8.23
N ASP A 43 -5.45 -9.40 7.55
CA ASP A 43 -5.42 -8.06 8.13
C ASP A 43 -4.22 -7.77 9.08
N ASP A 44 -3.20 -8.63 9.09
CA ASP A 44 -2.02 -8.42 9.95
C ASP A 44 -1.29 -7.14 9.52
N PRO A 45 -1.16 -6.13 10.41
CA PRO A 45 -0.62 -4.83 10.05
C PRO A 45 0.85 -4.88 9.63
N ILE A 46 1.63 -5.84 10.15
CA ILE A 46 3.04 -5.99 9.83
C ILE A 46 3.22 -6.61 8.44
N THR A 47 2.49 -7.69 8.15
CA THR A 47 2.51 -8.37 6.85
C THR A 47 1.97 -7.47 5.75
N THR A 48 0.88 -6.74 6.03
CA THR A 48 0.36 -5.69 5.15
C THR A 48 1.40 -4.60 4.90
N GLY A 49 2.06 -4.09 5.95
CA GLY A 49 3.10 -3.08 5.81
C GLY A 49 4.29 -3.55 4.97
N LYS A 50 4.66 -4.84 5.00
CA LYS A 50 5.72 -5.41 4.16
C LYS A 50 5.37 -5.36 2.67
N ILE A 51 4.11 -5.62 2.30
CA ILE A 51 3.65 -5.52 0.90
C ILE A 51 3.74 -4.06 0.44
N ALA A 52 3.23 -3.14 1.24
CA ALA A 52 3.30 -1.71 0.91
C ALA A 52 4.74 -1.20 0.79
N LEU A 53 5.63 -1.65 1.67
CA LEU A 53 7.06 -1.34 1.59
C LEU A 53 7.72 -1.93 0.35
N ALA A 54 7.39 -3.17 -0.04
CA ALA A 54 7.93 -3.80 -1.23
C ALA A 54 7.63 -2.98 -2.50
N HIS A 55 6.38 -2.56 -2.67
CA HIS A 55 5.97 -1.72 -3.80
C HIS A 55 6.67 -0.35 -3.82
N LEU A 56 6.86 0.28 -2.66
CA LEU A 56 7.55 1.56 -2.56
C LEU A 56 9.07 1.45 -2.80
N ASN A 57 9.66 0.29 -2.52
CA ASN A 57 11.05 -0.01 -2.86
C ASN A 57 11.25 -0.22 -4.37
N GLU A 58 10.23 -0.71 -5.09
CA GLU A 58 10.25 -0.81 -6.55
C GLU A 58 10.03 0.56 -7.20
N PHE A 59 9.02 1.29 -6.74
CA PHE A 59 8.66 2.62 -7.24
C PHE A 59 8.26 3.54 -6.09
N PRO A 60 9.03 4.61 -5.80
CA PRO A 60 8.74 5.50 -4.68
C PRO A 60 7.38 6.23 -4.76
N ASP A 61 6.77 6.27 -5.96
CA ASP A 61 5.46 6.84 -6.24
C ASP A 61 4.38 5.79 -6.60
N TYR A 62 4.62 4.51 -6.27
CA TYR A 62 3.75 3.37 -6.65
C TYR A 62 2.26 3.65 -6.44
N TYR A 63 1.88 4.06 -5.23
CA TYR A 63 0.47 4.25 -4.89
C TYR A 63 -0.17 5.47 -5.57
N LYS A 64 0.63 6.47 -5.97
CA LYS A 64 0.13 7.55 -6.85
C LYS A 64 -0.20 7.01 -8.24
N ARG A 65 0.63 6.11 -8.78
CA ARG A 65 0.41 5.47 -10.08
C ARG A 65 -0.79 4.53 -10.04
N LEU A 66 -0.89 3.71 -9.00
CA LEU A 66 -2.03 2.82 -8.80
C LEU A 66 -3.34 3.61 -8.74
N ALA A 67 -3.41 4.67 -7.93
CA ALA A 67 -4.61 5.50 -7.85
C ALA A 67 -5.01 6.12 -9.19
N LYS A 68 -4.04 6.45 -10.07
CA LYS A 68 -4.34 6.92 -11.43
C LYS A 68 -4.94 5.79 -12.28
N LEU A 69 -4.29 4.62 -12.31
CA LEU A 69 -4.74 3.45 -13.04
C LEU A 69 -6.16 3.04 -12.63
N GLU A 70 -6.44 2.98 -11.34
CA GLU A 70 -7.76 2.59 -10.83
C GLU A 70 -8.85 3.59 -11.22
N ARG A 71 -8.57 4.90 -11.21
CA ARG A 71 -9.54 5.91 -11.68
C ARG A 71 -9.87 5.72 -13.15
N GLU A 72 -8.84 5.49 -13.98
CA GLU A 72 -9.02 5.25 -15.42
C GLU A 72 -9.81 3.96 -15.66
N ALA A 73 -9.51 2.88 -14.94
CA ALA A 73 -10.24 1.61 -15.01
C ALA A 73 -11.70 1.76 -14.55
N LYS A 74 -11.95 2.44 -13.43
CA LYS A 74 -13.31 2.71 -12.94
C LYS A 74 -14.11 3.50 -13.98
N ALA A 75 -13.53 4.53 -14.60
CA ALA A 75 -14.21 5.30 -15.64
C ALA A 75 -14.49 4.48 -16.92
N PHE A 76 -13.63 3.51 -17.26
CA PHE A 76 -13.83 2.63 -18.40
C PHE A 76 -14.95 1.60 -18.17
N TRP A 77 -14.94 0.92 -17.01
CA TRP A 77 -15.86 -0.18 -16.69
C TRP A 77 -17.20 0.24 -16.06
N GLN A 78 -17.35 1.52 -15.68
CA GLN A 78 -18.64 2.08 -15.24
C GLN A 78 -19.54 2.56 -16.40
N LYS A 79 -19.12 2.34 -17.64
CA LYS A 79 -19.97 2.51 -18.84
C LYS A 79 -20.79 1.26 -19.10
#